data_AF-A0A369USW1-F1
#
_entry.id   AF-A0A369USW1-F1
#
_cell.length_a   1.000
_cell.length_b   1.000
_cell.length_c   1.000
_cell.angle_alpha   90.00
_cell.angle_beta   90.00
_cell.angle_gamma   90.00
#
_symmetry.space_group_name_H-M   'P 1'
#
loop_
_entity.id
_entity.type
_entity.pdbx_description
1 polymer ?
#
loop_
_entity_poly.entity_id
_entity_poly.type
_entity_poly.pdbx_seq_one_letter_code
_entity_poly.pdbx_strand_id
1 'polypeptide(L)'
;MKDRKLRSHEVMLRMARVRELRASMALSKAHKDEREQKAVVNEVTVTRDAVTAASVACLSRDLPVNMGRYATLAVLEDALAVKWRLASDELISLSKAREASANQSLMAKRYRDHVSTCTDETRRVLEQARSARQLDDGIEVWLGNKVVA
;
A
#
# COMPACT_ATOMS: atom_id res chain seq x y z
N MET A 1 -2.15 21.35 -32.61
CA MET A 1 -1.39 20.17 -32.08
C MET A 1 -1.08 20.25 -30.58
N LYS A 2 -0.65 21.39 -30.03
CA LYS A 2 -0.22 21.50 -28.62
C LYS A 2 -1.37 21.30 -27.59
N ASP A 3 -2.59 21.78 -27.86
CA ASP A 3 -3.74 21.54 -26.95
C ASP A 3 -4.17 20.07 -26.87
N ARG A 4 -4.00 19.30 -27.96
CA ARG A 4 -4.27 17.84 -27.97
C ARG A 4 -3.31 17.09 -27.05
N LYS A 5 -2.04 17.51 -27.01
CA LYS A 5 -1.03 16.94 -26.10
C LYS A 5 -1.38 17.22 -24.64
N LEU A 6 -1.77 18.46 -24.30
CA LEU A 6 -2.20 18.80 -22.93
C LEU A 6 -3.39 17.93 -22.48
N ARG A 7 -4.43 17.81 -23.31
CA ARG A 7 -5.58 16.94 -23.02
C ARG A 7 -5.17 15.49 -22.78
N SER A 8 -4.24 14.95 -23.58
CA SER A 8 -3.74 13.58 -23.35
C SER A 8 -2.99 13.43 -22.02
N HIS A 9 -2.18 14.42 -21.63
CA HIS A 9 -1.47 14.40 -20.36
C HIS A 9 -2.43 14.53 -19.17
N GLU A 10 -3.49 15.35 -19.28
CA GLU A 10 -4.53 15.46 -18.25
C GLU A 10 -5.30 14.14 -18.06
N VAL A 11 -5.60 13.42 -19.15
CA VAL A 11 -6.20 12.08 -19.06
C VAL A 11 -5.26 11.09 -18.39
N MET A 12 -3.97 11.08 -18.77
CA MET A 12 -2.96 10.25 -18.10
C MET A 12 -2.86 10.56 -16.61
N LEU A 13 -2.94 11.83 -16.21
CA LEU A 13 -2.90 12.23 -14.81
C LEU A 13 -4.12 11.68 -14.03
N ARG A 14 -5.32 11.73 -14.62
CA ARG A 14 -6.52 11.13 -14.02
C ARG A 14 -6.36 9.63 -13.85
N MET A 15 -5.86 8.93 -14.86
CA MET A 15 -5.58 7.50 -14.79
C MET A 15 -4.52 7.17 -13.74
N ALA A 16 -3.46 7.98 -13.64
CA ALA A 16 -2.40 7.82 -12.65
C ALA A 16 -2.95 7.98 -11.22
N ARG A 17 -3.83 8.96 -10.96
CA ARG A 17 -4.51 9.13 -9.67
C ARG A 17 -5.38 7.93 -9.31
N VAL A 18 -6.14 7.40 -10.27
CA VAL A 18 -6.95 6.18 -10.03
C VAL A 18 -6.05 4.98 -9.69
N ARG A 19 -4.91 4.83 -10.38
CA ARG A 19 -3.93 3.78 -10.07
C ARG A 19 -3.32 3.95 -8.68
N GLU A 20 -2.94 5.16 -8.30
CA GLU A 20 -2.44 5.47 -6.95
C GLU A 20 -3.48 5.12 -5.87
N LEU A 21 -4.74 5.54 -6.05
CA LEU A 21 -5.82 5.23 -5.11
C LEU A 21 -6.07 3.71 -5.00
N ARG A 22 -6.06 2.98 -6.10
CA ARG A 22 -6.20 1.51 -6.06
C ARG A 22 -5.04 0.86 -5.33
N ALA A 23 -3.80 1.33 -5.56
CA ALA A 23 -2.63 0.79 -4.90
C ALA A 23 -2.62 1.12 -3.39
N SER A 24 -3.09 2.31 -2.99
CA SER A 24 -3.21 2.66 -1.57
C SER A 24 -4.30 1.86 -0.86
N MET A 25 -5.43 1.61 -1.52
CA MET A 25 -6.47 0.71 -1.00
C MET A 25 -5.95 -0.72 -0.85
N ALA A 26 -5.20 -1.23 -1.83
CA ALA A 26 -4.59 -2.56 -1.75
C ALA A 26 -3.59 -2.66 -0.58
N LEU A 27 -2.75 -1.65 -0.39
CA LEU A 27 -1.84 -1.58 0.75
C LEU A 27 -2.60 -1.53 2.09
N SER A 28 -3.66 -0.74 2.17
CA SER A 28 -4.49 -0.67 3.38
C SER A 28 -5.15 -2.00 3.70
N LYS A 29 -5.62 -2.75 2.69
CA LYS A 29 -6.16 -4.09 2.87
C LYS A 29 -5.08 -5.06 3.35
N ALA A 30 -3.92 -5.12 2.67
CA ALA A 30 -2.82 -6.00 3.06
C ALA A 30 -2.34 -5.74 4.50
N HIS A 31 -2.33 -4.47 4.93
CA HIS A 31 -2.00 -4.10 6.31
C HIS A 31 -3.05 -4.55 7.32
N LYS A 32 -4.34 -4.50 6.95
CA LYS A 32 -5.43 -5.02 7.77
C LYS A 32 -5.30 -6.54 7.92
N ASP A 33 -5.12 -7.25 6.81
CA ASP A 33 -4.98 -8.71 6.79
C ASP A 33 -3.78 -9.15 7.66
N GLU A 34 -2.62 -8.49 7.55
CA GLU A 34 -1.45 -8.77 8.40
C GLU A 34 -1.74 -8.53 9.90
N ARG A 35 -2.46 -7.45 10.24
CA ARG A 35 -2.82 -7.15 11.63
C ARG A 35 -3.77 -8.18 12.22
N GLU A 36 -4.78 -8.59 11.46
CA GLU A 36 -5.72 -9.64 11.87
C GLU A 36 -4.97 -10.95 12.12
N GLN A 37 -4.06 -11.32 11.22
CA GLN A 37 -3.27 -12.54 11.41
C GLN A 37 -2.29 -12.45 12.58
N LYS A 38 -1.70 -11.27 12.86
CA LYS A 38 -0.91 -11.06 14.08
C LYS A 38 -1.74 -11.32 15.35
N ALA A 39 -3.00 -10.89 15.36
CA ALA A 39 -3.89 -11.16 16.50
C ALA A 39 -4.12 -12.68 16.68
N VAL A 40 -4.34 -13.41 15.58
CA VAL A 40 -4.47 -14.88 15.60
C VAL A 40 -3.21 -15.56 16.13
N VAL A 41 -2.02 -15.18 15.65
CA VAL A 41 -0.75 -15.72 16.14
C VAL A 41 -0.58 -15.45 17.63
N ASN A 42 -0.90 -14.24 18.10
CA ASN A 42 -0.84 -13.89 19.51
C ASN A 42 -1.79 -14.75 20.35
N GLU A 43 -3.04 -14.93 19.91
CA GLU A 43 -4.02 -15.79 20.59
C GLU A 43 -3.53 -17.24 20.69
N VAL A 44 -2.99 -17.80 19.60
CA VAL A 44 -2.43 -19.15 19.59
C VAL A 44 -1.21 -19.27 20.50
N THR A 45 -0.40 -18.22 20.58
CA THR A 45 0.78 -18.19 21.46
C THR A 45 0.34 -18.17 22.93
N VAL A 46 -0.61 -17.30 23.30
CA VAL A 46 -1.16 -17.23 24.67
C VAL A 46 -1.80 -18.55 25.08
N THR A 47 -2.58 -19.18 24.20
CA THR A 47 -3.20 -20.48 24.49
C THR A 47 -2.16 -21.58 24.65
N ARG A 48 -1.10 -21.60 23.83
CA ARG A 48 0.02 -22.52 23.98
C ARG A 48 0.75 -22.33 25.31
N ASP A 49 1.02 -21.08 25.71
CA ASP A 49 1.69 -20.77 26.97
C ASP A 49 0.84 -21.20 28.18
N ALA A 50 -0.48 -21.07 28.08
CA ALA A 50 -1.40 -21.55 29.12
C ALA A 50 -1.41 -23.09 29.22
N VAL A 51 -1.39 -23.79 28.08
CA VAL A 51 -1.35 -25.26 28.07
C VAL A 51 -0.01 -25.77 28.60
N THR A 52 1.12 -25.18 28.19
CA THR A 52 2.44 -25.58 28.70
C THR A 52 2.56 -25.34 30.20
N ALA A 53 2.05 -24.21 30.71
CA ALA A 53 1.97 -23.96 32.15
C ALA A 53 1.11 -25.01 32.88
N ALA A 54 -0.02 -25.41 32.30
CA ALA A 54 -0.87 -26.46 32.85
C ALA A 54 -0.20 -27.85 32.84
N SER A 55 0.57 -28.18 31.79
CA SER A 55 1.35 -29.41 31.69
C SER A 55 2.43 -29.48 32.76
N VAL A 56 3.16 -28.38 32.96
CA VAL A 56 4.19 -28.26 34.02
C VAL A 56 3.55 -28.42 35.41
N ALA A 57 2.39 -27.81 35.65
CA ALA A 57 1.68 -27.96 36.92
C ALA A 57 1.24 -29.42 37.19
N CYS A 58 0.89 -30.19 36.16
CA CYS A 58 0.55 -31.61 36.31
C CYS A 58 1.74 -32.50 36.70
N LEU A 59 2.97 -32.02 36.47
CA LEU A 59 4.21 -32.71 36.83
C LEU A 59 4.80 -32.22 38.17
N SER A 60 4.12 -31.28 38.86
CA SER A 60 4.55 -30.81 40.17
C SER A 60 4.61 -31.96 41.19
N ARG A 61 5.66 -31.97 42.02
CA ARG A 61 6.01 -33.08 42.92
C ARG A 61 5.00 -33.35 44.04
N ASP A 62 4.09 -32.41 44.29
CA ASP A 62 3.23 -32.41 45.49
C ASP A 62 1.88 -33.11 45.27
N LEU A 63 1.57 -33.55 44.04
CA LEU A 63 0.32 -34.21 43.69
C LEU A 63 0.56 -35.49 42.87
N PRO A 64 -0.28 -36.54 43.04
CA PRO A 64 -0.22 -37.72 42.18
C PRO A 64 -0.54 -37.32 40.73
N VAL A 65 0.35 -37.70 39.80
CA VAL A 65 0.23 -37.37 38.38
C VAL A 65 -1.01 -38.03 37.78
N ASN A 66 -1.94 -37.22 37.30
CA ASN A 66 -3.09 -37.70 36.54
C ASN A 66 -2.67 -37.93 35.08
N MET A 67 -2.36 -39.18 34.74
CA MET A 67 -1.92 -39.58 33.40
C MET A 67 -2.92 -39.25 32.29
N GLY A 68 -4.23 -39.30 32.58
CA GLY A 68 -5.26 -38.92 31.61
C GLY A 68 -5.22 -37.43 31.28
N ARG A 69 -5.11 -36.59 32.31
CA ARG A 69 -4.97 -35.13 32.15
C ARG A 69 -3.68 -34.79 31.40
N TYR A 70 -2.56 -35.43 31.76
CA TYR A 70 -1.29 -35.23 31.08
C TYR A 70 -1.36 -35.61 29.59
N ALA A 71 -1.94 -36.77 29.26
CA ALA A 71 -2.11 -37.21 27.88
C ALA A 71 -2.98 -36.24 27.07
N THR A 72 -4.07 -35.71 27.65
CA THR A 72 -4.90 -34.71 26.96
C THR A 72 -4.15 -33.39 26.71
N LEU A 73 -3.33 -32.95 27.67
CA LEU A 73 -2.53 -31.73 27.50
C LEU A 73 -1.45 -31.91 26.43
N ALA A 74 -0.78 -33.07 26.38
CA ALA A 74 0.20 -33.38 25.34
C ALA A 74 -0.42 -33.34 23.93
N VAL A 75 -1.61 -33.91 23.73
CA VAL A 75 -2.33 -33.84 22.45
C VAL A 75 -2.69 -32.39 22.09
N LEU A 76 -3.09 -31.59 23.08
CA LEU A 76 -3.38 -30.16 22.87
C LEU A 76 -2.12 -29.37 22.53
N GLU A 77 -0.98 -29.66 23.14
CA GLU A 77 0.31 -29.04 22.82
C GLU A 77 0.72 -29.31 21.36
N ASP A 78 0.61 -30.56 20.91
CA ASP A 78 0.91 -30.93 19.53
C ASP A 78 -0.03 -30.20 18.54
N ALA A 79 -1.33 -30.18 18.83
CA ALA A 79 -2.31 -29.49 18.00
C ALA A 79 -2.06 -27.97 17.94
N LEU A 80 -1.72 -27.35 19.07
CA LEU A 80 -1.40 -25.92 19.15
C LEU A 80 -0.07 -25.60 18.47
N ALA A 81 0.92 -26.50 18.52
CA ALA A 81 2.19 -26.33 17.80
C ALA A 81 1.97 -26.31 16.29
N VAL A 82 1.13 -27.22 15.76
CA VAL A 82 0.74 -27.22 14.34
C VAL A 82 -0.01 -25.94 13.98
N LYS A 83 -1.02 -25.55 14.79
CA LYS A 83 -1.80 -24.32 14.55
C LYS A 83 -0.91 -23.08 14.57
N TRP A 84 0.02 -22.99 15.51
CA TRP A 84 0.97 -21.88 15.62
C TRP A 84 1.86 -21.78 14.39
N ARG A 85 2.38 -22.91 13.92
CA ARG A 85 3.20 -22.96 12.71
C ARG A 85 2.42 -22.47 11.49
N LEU A 86 1.21 -22.99 11.26
CA LEU A 86 0.36 -22.56 10.14
C LEU A 86 0.04 -21.06 10.20
N ALA A 87 -0.35 -20.57 11.38
CA ALA A 87 -0.67 -19.15 11.56
C ALA A 87 0.56 -18.25 11.34
N SER A 88 1.74 -18.69 11.77
CA SER A 88 3.01 -17.98 11.58
C SER A 88 3.46 -17.98 10.13
N ASP A 89 3.34 -19.11 9.42
CA ASP A 89 3.66 -19.22 7.99
C ASP A 89 2.75 -18.29 7.17
N GLU A 90 1.46 -18.25 7.50
CA GLU A 90 0.50 -17.32 6.90
C GLU A 90 0.84 -15.86 7.20
N LEU A 91 1.22 -15.53 8.44
CA LEU A 91 1.65 -14.17 8.80
C LEU A 91 2.87 -13.72 7.98
N ILE A 92 3.85 -14.61 7.78
CA ILE A 92 5.02 -14.33 6.93
C ILE A 92 4.58 -14.05 5.50
N SER A 93 3.64 -14.83 4.97
CA SER A 93 3.11 -14.63 3.62
C SER A 93 2.39 -13.28 3.46
N LEU A 94 1.58 -12.89 4.46
CA LEU A 94 0.85 -11.62 4.47
C LEU A 94 1.80 -10.42 4.62
N SER A 95 2.85 -10.55 5.43
CA SER A 95 3.89 -9.52 5.55
C SER A 95 4.58 -9.26 4.20
N LYS A 96 4.96 -10.33 3.48
CA LYS A 96 5.51 -10.23 2.12
C LYS A 96 4.52 -9.58 1.15
N ALA A 97 3.23 -9.92 1.24
CA ALA A 97 2.19 -9.32 0.41
C ALA A 97 2.00 -7.81 0.71
N ARG A 98 2.09 -7.40 1.99
CA ARG A 98 2.08 -5.99 2.37
C ARG A 98 3.28 -5.24 1.80
N GLU A 99 4.48 -5.81 1.88
CA GLU A 99 5.69 -5.20 1.30
C GLU A 99 5.57 -5.02 -0.22
N ALA A 100 5.09 -6.04 -0.92
CA ALA A 100 4.81 -5.96 -2.36
C ALA A 100 3.78 -4.85 -2.67
N SER A 101 2.71 -4.76 -1.88
CA SER A 101 1.68 -3.73 -2.03
C SER A 101 2.22 -2.32 -1.73
N ALA A 102 3.13 -2.19 -0.75
CA ALA A 102 3.78 -0.93 -0.42
C ALA A 102 4.66 -0.45 -1.56
N ASN A 103 5.44 -1.35 -2.17
CA ASN A 103 6.23 -1.07 -3.35
C ASN A 103 5.36 -0.63 -4.52
N GLN A 104 4.24 -1.32 -4.78
CA GLN A 104 3.29 -0.93 -5.83
C GLN A 104 2.68 0.46 -5.57
N SER A 105 2.27 0.75 -4.33
CA SER A 105 1.75 2.06 -3.95
C SER A 105 2.78 3.17 -4.16
N LEU A 106 4.04 2.92 -3.81
CA LEU A 106 5.13 3.86 -4.00
C LEU A 106 5.41 4.10 -5.49
N MET A 107 5.41 3.07 -6.32
CA MET A 107 5.60 3.21 -7.77
C MET A 107 4.43 3.94 -8.43
N ALA A 108 3.18 3.66 -8.01
CA ALA A 108 2.00 4.37 -8.51
C ALA A 108 2.04 5.87 -8.17
N LYS A 109 2.47 6.21 -6.95
CA LYS A 109 2.68 7.61 -6.54
C LYS A 109 3.77 8.30 -7.37
N ARG A 110 4.94 7.67 -7.53
CA ARG A 110 6.03 8.19 -8.38
C ARG A 110 5.58 8.41 -9.82
N TYR A 111 4.81 7.47 -10.37
CA TYR A 111 4.25 7.60 -11.71
C TYR A 111 3.29 8.79 -11.82
N ARG A 112 2.39 8.97 -10.84
CA ARG A 112 1.52 10.16 -10.79
C ARG A 112 2.35 11.44 -10.74
N ASP A 113 3.37 11.51 -9.87
CA ASP A 113 4.22 12.69 -9.74
C ASP A 113 4.89 13.04 -11.06
N HIS A 114 5.47 12.04 -11.73
CA HIS A 114 6.08 12.23 -13.04
C HIS A 114 5.07 12.77 -14.07
N VAL A 115 3.87 12.18 -14.16
CA VAL A 115 2.83 12.65 -15.09
C VAL A 115 2.36 14.06 -14.75
N SER A 116 2.27 14.41 -13.46
CA SER A 116 1.92 15.75 -12.99
C SER A 116 2.94 16.78 -13.45
N THR A 117 4.23 16.50 -13.29
CA THR A 117 5.30 17.38 -13.75
C THR A 117 5.20 17.62 -15.26
N CYS A 118 5.01 16.55 -16.05
CA CYS A 118 4.82 16.70 -17.51
C CYS A 118 3.56 17.50 -17.87
N THR A 119 2.45 17.35 -17.14
CA THR A 119 1.26 18.19 -17.36
C THR A 119 1.53 19.67 -17.08
N ASP A 120 2.28 19.97 -16.02
CA ASP A 120 2.56 21.35 -15.62
C ASP A 120 3.54 22.02 -16.59
N GLU A 121 4.58 21.30 -17.02
CA GLU A 121 5.51 21.75 -18.05
C GLU A 121 4.80 22.04 -19.38
N THR A 122 3.95 21.12 -19.84
CA THR A 122 3.22 21.32 -21.11
C THR A 122 2.23 22.48 -21.02
N ARG A 123 1.60 22.70 -19.85
CA ARG A 123 0.75 23.87 -19.60
C ARG A 123 1.55 25.17 -19.66
N ARG A 124 2.70 25.25 -18.97
CA ARG A 124 3.59 26.43 -18.99
C ARG A 124 4.07 26.77 -20.40
N VAL A 125 4.49 25.77 -21.18
CA VAL A 125 4.93 25.98 -22.57
C VAL A 125 3.79 26.49 -23.46
N LEU A 126 2.56 26.04 -23.22
CA LEU A 126 1.38 26.53 -23.92
C LEU A 126 1.04 27.98 -23.56
N GLU A 127 1.11 28.33 -22.28
CA GLU A 127 0.88 29.69 -21.79
C GLU A 127 1.91 30.67 -22.36
N GLN A 128 3.20 30.32 -22.32
CA GLN A 128 4.27 31.13 -22.92
C GLN A 128 4.09 31.32 -24.42
N ALA A 129 3.67 30.27 -25.14
CA ALA A 129 3.42 30.39 -26.58
C ALA A 129 2.20 31.28 -26.90
N ARG A 130 1.19 31.31 -26.01
CA ARG A 130 0.03 32.20 -26.16
C ARG A 130 0.41 33.65 -25.85
N SER A 131 1.17 33.89 -24.79
CA SER A 131 1.62 35.24 -24.44
C SER A 131 2.57 35.81 -25.50
N ALA A 132 3.47 34.99 -26.05
CA ALA A 132 4.35 35.43 -27.14
C ALA A 132 3.53 35.85 -28.38
N ARG A 133 2.54 35.05 -28.79
CA ARG A 133 1.64 35.41 -29.91
C ARG A 133 0.87 36.70 -29.64
N GLN A 134 0.35 36.89 -28.43
CA GLN A 134 -0.35 38.13 -28.08
C GLN A 134 0.55 39.36 -28.14
N LEU A 135 1.83 39.21 -27.79
CA LEU A 135 2.82 40.27 -27.95
C LEU A 135 3.10 40.56 -29.43
N ASP A 136 3.31 39.51 -30.24
CA ASP A 136 3.52 39.65 -31.68
C ASP A 136 2.32 40.34 -32.35
N ASP A 137 1.09 39.87 -32.09
CA ASP A 137 -0.15 40.46 -32.60
C ASP A 137 -0.29 41.94 -32.15
N GLY A 138 0.06 42.25 -30.89
CA GLY A 138 0.05 43.61 -30.37
C GLY A 138 1.07 44.53 -31.04
N ILE A 139 2.27 44.03 -31.34
CA ILE A 139 3.30 44.75 -32.08
C ILE A 139 2.84 45.00 -33.53
N GLU A 140 2.25 44.00 -34.19
CA GLU A 140 1.72 44.14 -35.55
C GLU A 140 0.63 45.21 -35.63
N VAL A 141 -0.31 45.23 -34.68
CA VAL A 141 -1.36 46.26 -34.60
C VAL A 141 -0.75 47.65 -34.37
N TRP A 142 0.26 47.76 -33.50
CA TRP A 142 0.93 49.04 -33.23
C TRP A 142 1.71 49.57 -34.44
N LEU A 143 2.40 48.70 -35.18
CA LEU A 143 3.11 49.05 -36.40
C LEU A 143 2.15 49.39 -37.55
N GLY A 144 1.07 48.62 -37.71
CA GLY A 144 0.04 48.86 -38.73
C GLY A 144 -0.65 50.21 -38.57
N ASN A 145 -0.93 50.63 -37.33
CA ASN A 145 -1.49 51.96 -37.04
C ASN A 145 -0.50 53.12 -37.28
N LYS A 146 0.81 52.87 -37.31
CA LYS A 146 1.83 53.89 -37.61
C LYS A 146 2.07 54.11 -39.10
N VAL A 147 1.66 53.19 -39.96
CA VAL A 147 1.84 53.30 -41.43
C VAL A 147 0.66 54.04 -42.09
N VAL A 148 -0.44 54.26 -41.37
CA VAL A 148 -1.68 54.92 -41.85
C VAL A 148 -1.82 56.36 -41.33
N ALA A 149 -0.85 56.87 -40.58
CA ALA A 149 -0.77 58.27 -40.12
C ALA A 149 0.35 59.01 -40.86
#